data_AF-A0A5B1C8C6-F1
#
_entry.id   AF-A0A5B1C8C6-F1
#
_cell.length_a   1.000
_cell.length_b   1.000
_cell.length_c   1.000
_cell.angle_alpha   90.00
_cell.angle_beta   90.00
_cell.angle_gamma   90.00
#
_symmetry.space_group_name_H-M   'P 1'
#
loop_
_entity.id
_entity.type
_entity.pdbx_description
1 polymer ?
#
loop_
_entity_poly.entity_id
_entity_poly.type
_entity_poly.pdbx_seq_one_letter_code
_entity_poly.pdbx_strand_id
1 'polypeptide(L)' 'MTIITVQLPEESLGFAEGIAKKRGFNNVGDFIASLITDLGEAQKQIDDQLIAGLDSGPAAMKSEQDWADLRVRVAGKNAS' A
#
# COMPACT_ATOMS: atom_id res chain seq x y z
N MET A 1 -2.71 -26.43 -0.43
CA MET A 1 -3.12 -25.46 -1.46
C MET A 1 -4.64 -25.41 -1.43
N THR A 2 -5.20 -24.29 -0.99
CA THR A 2 -6.65 -24.12 -0.84
C THR A 2 -7.20 -23.47 -2.09
N ILE A 3 -8.20 -24.07 -2.72
CA ILE A 3 -8.86 -23.52 -3.90
C ILE A 3 -10.11 -22.79 -3.44
N ILE A 4 -10.22 -21.50 -3.78
CA ILE A 4 -11.42 -20.70 -3.53
C ILE A 4 -12.06 -20.42 -4.89
N THR A 5 -13.29 -20.91 -5.07
CA THR A 5 -14.07 -20.62 -6.28
C THR A 5 -14.84 -19.32 -6.06
N VAL A 6 -14.58 -18.34 -6.92
CA VAL A 6 -15.31 -17.06 -6.94
C VAL A 6 -15.98 -16.89 -8.29
N GLN A 7 -17.22 -16.40 -8.28
CA GLN A 7 -17.90 -16.00 -9.50
C GLN A 7 -17.71 -14.50 -9.71
N LEU A 8 -17.18 -14.14 -10.87
CA LEU A 8 -17.00 -12.76 -11.29
C LEU A 8 -17.97 -12.46 -12.44
N PRO A 9 -18.55 -11.26 -12.51
CA PRO A 9 -19.22 -10.79 -13.71
C PRO A 9 -18.28 -10.86 -14.93
N GLU A 10 -18.80 -11.19 -16.11
CA GLU A 10 -17.98 -11.35 -17.33
C GLU A 10 -17.13 -10.11 -17.64
N GLU A 11 -17.70 -8.92 -17.46
CA GLU A 11 -16.98 -7.65 -17.65
C GLU A 11 -15.75 -7.54 -16.72
N SER A 12 -15.93 -7.92 -15.45
CA SER A 12 -14.85 -7.89 -14.46
C SER A 12 -13.77 -8.92 -14.76
N LEU A 13 -14.15 -10.10 -15.27
CA LEU A 13 -13.22 -11.14 -15.69
C LEU A 13 -12.38 -10.68 -16.90
N GLY A 14 -13.03 -10.16 -17.94
CA GLY A 14 -12.35 -9.65 -19.14
C GLY A 14 -11.39 -8.50 -18.83
N PHE A 15 -11.79 -7.61 -17.91
CA PHE A 15 -10.91 -6.56 -17.40
C PHE A 15 -9.70 -7.13 -16.66
N ALA A 16 -9.91 -8.08 -15.75
CA ALA A 16 -8.84 -8.71 -14.99
C ALA A 16 -7.85 -9.47 -15.88
N GLU A 17 -8.33 -10.18 -16.91
CA GLU A 17 -7.48 -10.85 -17.92
C GLU A 17 -6.60 -9.85 -18.68
N GLY A 18 -7.17 -8.72 -19.08
CA GLY A 18 -6.44 -7.66 -19.78
C GLY A 18 -5.31 -7.08 -18.93
N ILE A 19 -5.54 -6.87 -17.63
CA ILE A 19 -4.51 -6.38 -16.70
C ILE A 19 -3.48 -7.46 -16.38
N ALA A 20 -3.92 -8.70 -16.14
CA ALA A 20 -3.04 -9.83 -15.87
C ALA A 20 -1.98 -9.97 -16.97
N LYS A 21 -2.41 -9.95 -18.25
CA LYS A 21 -1.48 -9.97 -19.40
C LYS A 21 -0.52 -8.80 -19.43
N LYS A 22 -1.00 -7.57 -19.18
CA LYS A 22 -0.15 -6.37 -19.15
C LYS A 22 0.90 -6.41 -18.04
N ARG A 23 0.58 -7.05 -16.91
CA ARG A 23 1.48 -7.26 -15.78
C ARG A 23 2.33 -8.53 -15.90
N GLY A 24 2.19 -9.30 -16.98
CA GLY A 24 3.00 -10.50 -17.23
C GLY A 24 2.53 -11.77 -16.53
N PHE A 25 1.29 -11.80 -16.03
CA PHE A 25 0.70 -13.01 -15.43
C PHE A 25 0.17 -13.97 -16.50
N ASN A 26 0.40 -15.26 -16.28
CA ASN A 26 -0.03 -16.34 -17.18
C ASN A 26 -1.51 -16.68 -17.04
N ASN A 27 -2.11 -16.42 -15.87
CA ASN A 27 -3.53 -16.62 -15.61
C ASN A 27 -4.07 -15.58 -14.62
N VAL A 28 -5.39 -15.40 -14.62
CA VAL A 28 -6.09 -14.44 -13.74
C VAL A 28 -6.00 -14.86 -12.27
N GLY A 29 -5.98 -16.17 -11.98
CA GLY A 29 -5.91 -16.67 -10.61
C GLY A 29 -4.65 -16.19 -9.88
N ASP A 30 -3.49 -16.30 -10.53
CA ASP A 30 -2.20 -15.84 -10.03
C ASP A 30 -2.19 -14.32 -9.84
N PHE A 31 -2.81 -13.60 -10.77
CA PHE A 31 -2.97 -12.15 -10.66
C PHE A 31 -3.85 -11.74 -9.47
N ILE A 32 -5.00 -12.39 -9.28
CA ILE A 32 -5.88 -12.11 -8.14
C ILE A 32 -5.20 -12.50 -6.82
N ALA A 33 -4.49 -13.63 -6.78
CA ALA A 33 -3.73 -14.04 -5.60
C ALA A 33 -2.62 -13.04 -5.26
N SER A 34 -1.92 -12.50 -6.27
CA SER A 34 -0.92 -11.44 -6.05
C SER A 34 -1.57 -10.18 -5.49
N LEU A 35 -2.71 -9.74 -6.03
CA LEU A 35 -3.43 -8.58 -5.50
C LEU A 35 -3.86 -8.75 -4.05
N ILE A 36 -4.35 -9.92 -3.67
CA ILE A 36 -4.72 -10.22 -2.28
C ILE A 36 -3.49 -10.14 -1.37
N THR A 37 -2.35 -10.65 -1.85
CA THR A 37 -1.08 -10.58 -1.11
C THR A 37 -0.63 -9.12 -0.95
N ASP A 38 -0.61 -8.35 -2.05
CA ASP A 38 -0.25 -6.93 -2.07
C ASP A 38 -1.13 -6.11 -1.12
N LEU A 39 -2.44 -6.38 -1.10
CA LEU A 39 -3.39 -5.74 -0.18
C LEU A 39 -3.09 -6.09 1.29
N GLY A 40 -2.77 -7.36 1.56
CA GLY A 40 -2.36 -7.80 2.90
C GLY A 40 -1.07 -7.13 3.37
N GLU A 41 -0.08 -7.01 2.49
CA GLU A 41 1.19 -6.32 2.78
C GLU A 41 0.99 -4.82 3.00
N ALA A 42 0.18 -4.16 2.18
CA ALA A 42 -0.14 -2.74 2.34
C ALA A 42 -0.86 -2.48 3.67
N GLN A 43 -1.83 -3.33 4.04
CA GLN A 43 -2.51 -3.21 5.33
C GLN A 43 -1.53 -3.41 6.48
N LYS A 44 -0.68 -4.44 6.40
CA LYS A 44 0.34 -4.69 7.43
C LYS A 44 1.29 -3.51 7.58
N GLN A 45 1.71 -2.89 6.47
CA GLN A 45 2.58 -1.72 6.52
C GLN A 45 1.91 -0.52 7.24
N ILE A 46 0.62 -0.31 7.00
CA ILE A 46 -0.17 0.72 7.69
C ILE A 46 -0.22 0.42 9.19
N ASP A 47 -0.52 -0.83 9.56
CA ASP A 47 -0.61 -1.25 10.95
C ASP A 47 0.75 -1.10 11.67
N ASP A 48 1.84 -1.51 11.04
CA ASP A 48 3.20 -1.38 11.55
C ASP A 48 3.57 0.10 11.77
N GLN A 49 3.21 0.99 10.83
CA GLN A 49 3.44 2.44 10.96
C GLN A 49 2.59 3.06 12.08
N LEU A 50 1.35 2.61 12.25
CA LEU A 50 0.49 3.08 13.32
C LEU A 50 1.04 2.67 14.69
N ILE A 51 1.43 1.41 14.85
CA ILE A 51 2.05 0.89 16.08
C ILE A 51 3.33 1.67 16.39
N ALA A 52 4.21 1.85 15.40
CA ALA A 52 5.43 2.64 15.57
C ALA A 52 5.12 4.10 15.99
N GLY A 53 4.04 4.69 15.46
CA GLY A 53 3.57 6.01 15.86
C GLY A 53 3.07 6.04 17.31
N LEU A 54 2.29 5.06 17.73
CA LEU A 54 1.79 4.94 19.11
C LEU A 54 2.94 4.73 20.11
N ASP A 55 3.95 3.94 19.73
CA ASP A 55 5.14 3.67 20.54
C ASP A 55 6.16 4.82 20.53
N SER A 56 6.02 5.79 19.63
CA SER A 56 6.96 6.93 19.51
C SER A 56 6.87 7.96 20.65
N GLY A 57 5.93 7.75 21.58
CA GLY A 57 5.71 8.60 22.75
C GLY A 57 4.55 9.58 22.55
N PRO A 58 4.32 10.46 23.54
CA PRO A 58 3.18 11.35 23.53
C PRO A 58 3.26 12.35 22.37
N ALA A 59 2.11 12.59 21.73
CA ALA A 59 2.00 13.59 20.69
C ALA A 59 2.36 14.99 21.24
N ALA A 60 3.33 15.65 20.61
CA ALA A 60 3.69 17.02 20.92
C ALA A 60 2.94 17.98 19.97
N MET A 61 2.28 18.99 20.54
CA MET A 61 1.68 20.05 19.74
C MET A 61 2.79 20.81 19.01
N LYS A 62 2.63 21.01 17.70
CA LYS A 62 3.56 21.78 16.88
C LYS A 62 2.94 23.12 16.49
N SER A 63 3.67 24.19 16.73
CA SER A 63 3.32 25.53 16.27
C SER A 63 3.57 25.68 14.77
N GLU A 64 3.07 26.75 14.16
CA GLU A 64 3.34 27.05 12.75
C GLU A 64 4.85 27.21 12.47
N GLN A 65 5.60 27.80 13.41
CA GLN A 65 7.05 27.94 13.30
C GLN A 65 7.75 26.58 13.32
N ASP A 66 7.32 25.65 14.18
CA ASP A 66 7.88 24.28 14.22
C ASP A 66 7.70 23.56 12.87
N TRP A 67 6.56 23.78 12.21
CA TRP A 67 6.30 23.24 10.88
C TRP A 67 7.14 23.90 9.79
N ALA A 68 7.35 25.22 9.87
CA ALA A 68 8.24 25.95 8.96
C ALA A 68 9.68 25.43 9.05
N ASP A 69 10.19 25.27 10.27
CA ASP A 69 11.54 24.78 10.53
C ASP A 69 11.72 23.33 10.06
N LEU A 70 10.70 22.48 10.27
CA LEU A 70 10.68 21.11 9.74
C LEU A 70 10.78 21.07 8.21
N ARG A 71 10.03 21.92 7.50
CA ARG A 71 10.06 21.97 6.03
C ARG A 71 11.44 22.35 5.50
N VAL A 72 12.08 23.36 6.11
CA VAL A 72 13.44 23.77 5.74
C VAL A 72 14.43 22.63 5.95
N ARG A 73 14.35 21.93 7.09
CA ARG A 73 15.22 20.78 7.39
C ARG A 73 15.05 19.63 6.40
N VAL A 74 13.82 19.27 6.04
CA VAL A 74 13.54 18.19 5.09
C VAL A 74 14.04 18.57 3.68
N ALA A 75 13.78 19.81 3.24
CA ALA A 75 14.25 20.29 1.95
C ALA A 75 15.79 20.30 1.86
N GLY A 76 16.48 20.71 2.92
CA GLY A 76 17.94 20.68 2.98
C GLY A 76 18.54 19.27 2.98
N LYS A 77 17.82 18.28 3.53
CA LYS A 77 18.27 16.88 3.58
C LYS A 77 18.11 16.13 2.25
N ASN A 78 17.24 16.61 1.35
CA ASN A 78 17.02 16.06 0.02
C ASN A 78 17.92 16.70 -1.06
N ALA A 79 18.78 17.64 -0.68
CA ALA A 79 19.71 18.37 -1.57
C ALA A 79 21.17 17.88 -1.47
N SER A 80 21.41 16.75 -0.78
CA SER A 80 22.70 16.04 -0.65
C SER A 80 22.53 14.58 -1.04
#